data_AF-A0A3D0TVI7-F1
#
_entry.id   AF-A0A3D0TVI7-F1
#
_cell.length_a   1.000
_cell.length_b   1.000
_cell.length_c   1.000
_cell.angle_alpha   90.00
_cell.angle_beta   90.00
_cell.angle_gamma   90.00
#
_symmetry.space_group_name_H-M   'P 1'
#
loop_
_entity.id
_entity.type
_entity.pdbx_description
1 polymer ?
#
loop_
_entity_poly.entity_id
_entity_poly.type
_entity_poly.pdbx_seq_one_letter_code
_entity_poly.pdbx_strand_id
1 'polypeptide(L)'
;MCHQTVSLVARHLEEAGIPTVVAGSARDIVEECGVARFVFTDFPLGNPLGKPYDEPMQRAIVGSALDLLERATAPRTTVQSPFVWADGADDDAWRDHFMRVDDGNRARFAAAGEARRARQAAAKTDGRARTE
;
A
#
# COMPACT_ATOMS: atom_id res chain seq x y z
N MET A 1 -4.85 0.86 3.98
CA MET A 1 -6.03 1.10 3.11
C MET A 1 -5.76 0.50 1.73
N CYS A 2 -6.78 0.12 0.96
CA CYS A 2 -6.61 -0.42 -0.39
C CYS A 2 -6.18 0.70 -1.37
N HIS A 3 -5.23 0.41 -2.27
CA HIS A 3 -4.74 1.35 -3.28
C HIS A 3 -5.85 1.88 -4.20
N GLN A 4 -6.80 1.04 -4.58
CA GLN A 4 -7.95 1.46 -5.38
C GLN A 4 -8.82 2.47 -4.63
N THR A 5 -9.19 2.19 -3.38
CA THR A 5 -9.99 3.11 -2.57
C THR A 5 -9.28 4.44 -2.35
N VAL A 6 -8.00 4.41 -1.98
CA VAL A 6 -7.19 5.62 -1.79
C VAL A 6 -7.15 6.44 -3.09
N SER A 7 -6.96 5.79 -4.23
CA SER A 7 -6.89 6.45 -5.53
C SER A 7 -8.20 7.13 -5.93
N LEU A 8 -9.33 6.44 -5.73
CA LEU A 8 -10.66 7.00 -6.02
C LEU A 8 -10.98 8.20 -5.13
N VAL A 9 -10.64 8.11 -3.83
CA VAL A 9 -10.80 9.24 -2.90
C VAL A 9 -9.89 10.41 -3.29
N ALA A 10 -8.62 10.15 -3.61
CA ALA A 10 -7.68 11.18 -4.02
C ALA A 10 -8.19 11.95 -5.25
N ARG A 11 -8.71 11.23 -6.26
CA ARG A 11 -9.34 11.86 -7.43
C ARG A 11 -10.54 12.73 -7.08
N HIS A 12 -11.43 12.24 -6.21
CA HIS A 12 -12.57 13.02 -5.76
C HIS A 12 -12.15 14.31 -5.04
N LEU A 13 -11.08 14.26 -4.24
CA LEU A 13 -10.52 15.43 -3.57
C LEU A 13 -9.92 16.43 -4.57
N GLU A 14 -9.19 15.96 -5.60
CA GLU A 14 -8.66 16.83 -6.67
C GLU A 14 -9.78 17.52 -7.45
N GLU A 15 -10.83 16.79 -7.79
CA GLU A 15 -12.01 17.34 -8.47
C GLU A 15 -12.69 18.42 -7.61
N ALA A 16 -12.57 18.34 -6.29
CA ALA A 16 -13.05 19.34 -5.33
C ALA A 16 -12.03 20.47 -5.05
N GLY A 17 -10.89 20.51 -5.74
CA GLY A 17 -9.86 21.54 -5.57
C GLY A 17 -8.90 21.32 -4.39
N ILE A 18 -8.88 20.12 -3.81
CA ILE A 18 -7.94 19.74 -2.75
C ILE A 18 -6.79 18.94 -3.38
N PRO A 19 -5.55 19.47 -3.41
CA PRO A 19 -4.42 18.79 -4.01
C PRO A 19 -3.98 17.59 -3.15
N THR A 20 -3.61 16.51 -3.82
CA THR A 20 -3.29 15.20 -3.25
C THR A 20 -2.06 14.58 -3.91
N VAL A 21 -1.37 13.73 -3.17
CA VAL A 21 -0.35 12.83 -3.70
C VAL A 21 -0.55 11.48 -3.05
N VAL A 22 -0.55 10.42 -3.85
CA VAL A 22 -0.58 9.05 -3.35
C VAL A 22 0.86 8.57 -3.23
N ALA A 23 1.25 8.04 -2.07
CA ALA A 23 2.49 7.28 -1.91
C ALA A 23 2.14 5.80 -1.72
N GLY A 24 2.71 4.90 -2.52
CA GLY A 24 2.25 3.51 -2.56
C GLY A 24 3.12 2.54 -3.36
N SER A 25 2.84 1.25 -3.18
CA SER A 25 3.62 0.15 -3.77
C SER A 25 2.89 -0.67 -4.84
N ALA A 26 1.60 -0.43 -5.09
CA ALA A 26 0.85 -1.14 -6.14
C ALA A 26 0.70 -0.24 -7.38
N ARG A 27 1.77 -0.18 -8.18
CA ARG A 27 1.88 0.77 -9.31
C ARG A 27 0.77 0.60 -10.33
N ASP A 28 0.56 -0.63 -10.76
CA ASP A 28 -0.47 -1.02 -11.73
C ASP A 28 -1.88 -0.54 -11.30
N ILE A 29 -2.27 -0.78 -10.05
CA ILE A 29 -3.58 -0.41 -9.53
C ILE A 29 -3.73 1.11 -9.47
N VAL A 30 -2.72 1.82 -8.98
CA VAL A 30 -2.78 3.29 -8.80
C VAL A 30 -2.76 4.00 -10.15
N GLU A 31 -1.92 3.56 -11.08
CA GLU A 31 -1.85 4.11 -12.44
C GLU A 31 -3.14 3.82 -13.21
N GLU A 32 -3.72 2.62 -13.10
CA GLU A 32 -5.02 2.30 -13.70
C GLU A 32 -6.13 3.22 -13.16
N CYS A 33 -6.19 3.42 -11.84
CA CYS A 33 -7.15 4.33 -11.22
C CYS A 33 -6.97 5.80 -11.64
N GLY A 34 -5.79 6.16 -12.15
CA GLY A 34 -5.55 7.46 -12.79
C GLY A 34 -5.45 8.63 -11.82
N VAL A 35 -4.75 8.47 -10.69
CA VAL A 35 -4.55 9.55 -9.71
C VAL A 35 -3.78 10.75 -10.31
N ALA A 36 -3.94 11.93 -9.73
CA ALA A 36 -3.25 13.13 -10.21
C ALA A 36 -1.73 13.01 -10.07
N ARG A 37 -1.24 12.54 -8.92
CA ARG A 37 0.18 12.45 -8.58
C ARG A 37 0.45 11.18 -7.77
N PHE A 38 1.50 10.44 -8.14
CA PHE A 38 1.86 9.18 -7.50
C PHE A 38 3.37 9.08 -7.24
N VAL A 39 3.75 8.82 -5.98
CA VAL A 39 5.08 8.36 -5.61
C VAL A 39 5.03 6.85 -5.45
N PHE A 40 5.68 6.15 -6.36
CA PHE A 40 5.82 4.70 -6.34
C PHE A 40 7.06 4.29 -5.54
N THR A 41 6.86 3.43 -4.54
CA THR A 41 7.94 2.77 -3.78
C THR A 41 7.75 1.26 -3.86
N ASP A 42 8.67 0.59 -4.54
CA ASP A 42 8.59 -0.84 -4.91
C ASP A 42 8.93 -1.79 -3.75
N PHE A 43 8.22 -1.60 -2.65
CA PHE A 43 8.41 -2.31 -1.39
C PHE A 43 7.20 -3.23 -1.11
N PRO A 44 7.32 -4.21 -0.20
CA PRO A 44 6.19 -5.04 0.22
C PRO A 44 5.00 -4.19 0.68
N LEU A 45 3.78 -4.62 0.31
CA LEU A 45 2.57 -3.87 0.67
C LEU A 45 2.51 -3.63 2.19
N GLY A 46 2.23 -2.39 2.57
CA GLY A 46 2.28 -1.93 3.96
C GLY A 46 3.48 -1.04 4.28
N ASN A 47 4.47 -0.94 3.37
CA ASN A 47 5.67 -0.12 3.56
C ASN A 47 5.82 1.00 2.50
N PRO A 48 4.76 1.79 2.21
CA PRO A 48 4.80 2.77 1.11
C PRO A 48 5.74 3.96 1.38
N LEU A 49 6.12 4.19 2.64
CA LEU A 49 7.01 5.27 3.05
C LEU A 49 8.41 4.78 3.41
N GLY A 50 8.77 3.54 3.12
CA GLY A 50 10.12 3.03 3.39
C GLY A 50 10.17 1.93 4.46
N LYS A 51 11.39 1.52 4.80
CA LYS A 51 11.65 0.43 5.76
C LYS A 51 11.24 0.84 7.18
N PRO A 52 10.80 -0.10 8.04
CA PRO A 52 10.56 0.18 9.45
C PRO A 52 11.80 0.81 10.11
N TYR A 53 11.58 1.89 10.86
CA TYR A 53 12.60 2.62 11.63
C TYR A 53 13.74 3.28 10.83
N ASP A 54 13.67 3.27 9.49
CA ASP A 54 14.59 4.03 8.64
C ASP A 54 14.06 5.46 8.44
N GLU A 55 14.26 6.31 9.45
CA GLU A 55 13.81 7.70 9.42
C GLU A 55 14.36 8.51 8.23
N PRO A 56 15.67 8.39 7.86
CA PRO A 56 16.19 9.08 6.68
C PRO A 56 15.47 8.70 5.38
N MET A 57 15.25 7.41 5.14
CA MET A 57 14.50 6.94 3.96
C MET A 57 13.06 7.45 3.97
N GLN A 58 12.39 7.35 5.12
CA GLN A 58 11.00 7.81 5.27
C GLN A 58 10.88 9.31 4.98
N ARG A 59 11.81 10.12 5.51
CA ARG A 59 11.86 11.55 5.24
C ARG A 59 12.10 11.85 3.77
N ALA A 60 12.97 11.10 3.09
CA ALA A 60 13.26 11.29 1.68
C ALA A 60 12.06 10.95 0.78
N ILE A 61 11.31 9.88 1.10
CA ILE A 61 10.09 9.51 0.35
C ILE A 61 9.00 10.56 0.56
N VAL A 62 8.79 11.03 1.78
CA VAL A 62 7.84 12.12 2.06
C VAL A 62 8.26 13.41 1.34
N GLY A 63 9.56 13.74 1.34
CA GLY A 63 10.09 14.87 0.57
C GLY A 63 9.78 14.76 -0.92
N SER A 64 9.99 13.57 -1.50
CA SER A 64 9.66 13.31 -2.91
C SER A 64 8.18 13.49 -3.22
N ALA A 65 7.28 13.17 -2.27
CA ALA A 65 5.85 13.38 -2.42
C ALA A 65 5.47 14.87 -2.41
N LEU A 66 6.12 15.66 -1.55
CA LEU A 66 5.93 17.12 -1.50
C LEU A 66 6.51 17.80 -2.75
N ASP A 67 7.71 17.39 -3.19
CA ASP A 67 8.31 17.87 -4.44
C ASP A 67 7.40 17.57 -5.63
N LEU A 68 6.83 16.36 -5.70
CA LEU A 68 5.89 15.99 -6.76
C LEU A 68 4.62 16.84 -6.71
N LEU A 69 4.10 17.13 -5.51
CA LEU A 69 2.92 17.98 -5.32
C LEU A 69 3.15 19.38 -5.92
N GLU A 70 4.33 19.97 -5.70
CA GLU A 70 4.71 21.30 -6.17
C GLU A 70 5.04 21.33 -7.68
N ARG A 71 5.73 20.30 -8.18
CA ARG A 71 6.35 20.32 -9.51
C ARG A 71 5.53 19.66 -10.61
N ALA A 72 4.55 18.83 -10.29
CA ALA A 72 3.75 18.14 -11.30
C ALA A 72 3.00 19.15 -12.20
N THR A 73 3.27 19.10 -13.51
CA THR A 73 2.63 19.98 -14.51
C THR A 73 1.41 19.35 -15.17
N ALA A 74 1.16 18.06 -14.93
CA ALA A 74 0.04 17.31 -15.49
C ALA A 74 -0.47 16.24 -14.51
N PRO A 75 -1.76 15.87 -14.58
CA PRO A 75 -2.28 14.72 -13.85
C PRO A 75 -1.64 13.42 -14.34
N ARG A 76 -1.80 12.34 -13.57
CA ARG A 76 -1.22 11.01 -13.86
C ARG A 76 0.31 11.03 -13.92
N THR A 77 0.93 11.90 -13.12
CA THR A 77 2.39 11.94 -12.99
C THR A 77 2.84 10.95 -11.93
N THR A 78 3.65 9.95 -12.33
CA THR A 78 4.31 8.99 -11.43
C THR A 78 5.79 9.32 -11.29
N VAL A 79 6.29 9.30 -10.06
CA VAL A 79 7.73 9.31 -9.73
C VAL A 79 8.04 8.05 -8.94
N GLN A 80 9.12 7.36 -9.28
CA GLN A 80 9.61 6.20 -8.52
C GLN A 80 10.67 6.63 -7.51
N SER A 81 10.53 6.20 -6.26
CA SER A 81 11.56 6.41 -5.24
C SER A 81 12.82 5.60 -5.59
N PRO A 82 14.03 6.12 -5.27
CA PRO A 82 15.28 5.44 -5.62
C PRO A 82 15.68 4.30 -4.67
N PHE A 83 14.86 4.01 -3.65
CA PHE A 83 15.20 3.05 -2.61
C PHE A 83 14.85 1.61 -2.99
N VAL A 84 15.62 0.67 -2.43
CA VAL A 84 15.45 -0.78 -2.57
C VAL A 84 15.15 -1.42 -1.21
N TRP A 85 14.40 -2.53 -1.20
CA TRP A 85 13.95 -3.20 0.02
C TRP A 85 15.07 -3.98 0.71
N ALA A 86 15.92 -4.67 -0.05
CA ALA A 86 17.13 -5.30 0.47
C ALA A 86 18.33 -4.95 -0.41
N ASP A 87 19.53 -5.18 0.11
CA ASP A 87 20.75 -4.84 -0.60
C ASP A 87 21.13 -5.97 -1.57
N GLY A 88 21.59 -5.60 -2.77
CA GLY A 88 22.15 -6.55 -3.74
C GLY A 88 21.13 -7.54 -4.32
N ALA A 89 21.57 -8.78 -4.56
CA ALA A 89 20.75 -9.82 -5.20
C ALA A 89 19.53 -10.25 -4.36
N ASP A 90 19.47 -9.86 -3.09
CA ASP A 90 18.39 -10.21 -2.17
C ASP A 90 17.19 -9.26 -2.26
N ASP A 91 17.27 -8.18 -3.06
CA ASP A 91 16.19 -7.18 -3.18
C ASP A 91 14.87 -7.78 -3.68
N ASP A 92 14.91 -8.86 -4.47
CA ASP A 92 13.69 -9.52 -4.96
C ASP A 92 13.25 -10.71 -4.09
N ALA A 93 14.09 -11.18 -3.16
CA ALA A 93 13.81 -12.38 -2.36
C ALA A 93 12.54 -12.23 -1.50
N TRP A 94 12.19 -11.01 -1.10
CA TRP A 94 10.95 -10.78 -0.35
C TRP A 94 9.70 -11.10 -1.17
N ARG A 95 9.74 -10.96 -2.50
CA ARG A 95 8.59 -11.21 -3.37
C ARG A 95 8.18 -12.67 -3.35
N ASP A 96 9.16 -13.57 -3.28
CA ASP A 96 8.94 -15.01 -3.17
C ASP A 96 8.28 -15.42 -1.85
N HIS A 97 8.41 -14.61 -0.80
CA HIS A 97 7.84 -14.91 0.51
C HIS A 97 6.55 -14.14 0.81
N PHE A 98 6.39 -12.96 0.20
CA PHE A 98 5.28 -12.06 0.48
C PHE A 98 3.94 -12.66 0.07
N MET A 99 3.05 -12.88 1.05
CA MET A 99 1.72 -13.47 0.85
C MET A 99 1.71 -14.84 0.14
N ARG A 100 2.83 -15.58 0.19
CA ARG A 100 2.96 -16.89 -0.47
C ARG A 100 2.01 -17.92 0.13
N VAL A 101 1.17 -18.50 -0.72
CA VAL A 101 0.33 -19.66 -0.41
C VAL A 101 0.78 -20.84 -1.25
N ASP A 102 1.14 -21.93 -0.59
CA ASP A 102 1.62 -23.17 -1.20
C ASP A 102 1.01 -24.39 -0.51
N ASP A 103 1.33 -25.59 -0.99
CA ASP A 103 0.75 -26.81 -0.44
C ASP A 103 1.20 -27.11 0.99
N GLY A 104 2.35 -26.56 1.43
CA GLY A 104 2.83 -26.67 2.80
C GLY A 104 2.05 -25.83 3.80
N ASN A 105 1.40 -24.74 3.35
CA ASN A 105 0.70 -23.81 4.24
C ASN A 105 -0.82 -23.66 3.97
N ARG A 106 -1.32 -24.14 2.84
CA ARG A 106 -2.72 -24.00 2.40
C ARG A 106 -3.72 -24.50 3.43
N ALA A 107 -3.54 -25.72 3.95
CA ALA A 107 -4.46 -26.33 4.91
C ALA A 107 -4.53 -25.51 6.22
N ARG A 108 -3.37 -25.03 6.68
CA ARG A 108 -3.27 -24.17 7.87
C ARG A 108 -4.02 -22.85 7.66
N PHE A 109 -3.84 -22.20 6.51
CA PHE A 109 -4.54 -20.94 6.22
C PHE A 109 -6.05 -21.12 6.03
N ALA A 110 -6.49 -22.24 5.45
CA ALA A 110 -7.91 -22.58 5.34
C ALA A 110 -8.55 -22.71 6.73
N ALA A 111 -7.95 -23.50 7.62
CA ALA A 111 -8.40 -23.67 9.00
C ALA A 111 -8.41 -22.33 9.78
N ALA A 112 -7.38 -21.50 9.62
CA ALA A 112 -7.33 -20.16 10.21
C ALA A 112 -8.47 -19.26 9.69
N GLY A 113 -8.79 -19.36 8.40
CA GLY A 113 -9.91 -18.65 7.77
C GLY A 113 -11.27 -19.09 8.30
N GLU A 114 -11.48 -20.39 8.49
CA GLU A 114 -12.68 -20.97 9.11
C GLU A 114 -12.86 -20.48 10.55
N ALA A 115 -11.81 -20.58 11.37
CA ALA A 115 -11.83 -20.09 12.74
C ALA A 115 -12.15 -18.59 12.81
N ARG A 116 -11.58 -17.78 11.91
CA ARG A 116 -11.91 -16.34 11.82
C ARG A 116 -13.39 -16.12 11.49
N ARG A 117 -13.94 -16.85 10.52
CA ARG A 117 -15.37 -16.72 10.14
C ARG A 117 -16.29 -17.11 11.29
N ALA A 118 -15.97 -18.18 12.02
CA ALA A 118 -16.74 -18.58 13.21
C ALA A 118 -16.70 -17.51 14.31
N ARG A 119 -15.52 -16.93 14.61
CA ARG A 119 -15.39 -15.80 15.55
C ARG A 119 -16.21 -14.59 15.11
N GLN A 120 -16.16 -14.24 13.82
CA GLN A 120 -16.92 -13.11 13.26
C GLN A 120 -18.43 -13.35 13.32
N ALA A 121 -18.90 -14.58 13.10
CA ALA A 121 -20.31 -14.95 13.22
C ALA A 121 -20.79 -14.82 14.67
N ALA A 122 -20.04 -15.36 15.63
CA ALA A 122 -20.36 -15.24 17.06
C ALA A 122 -20.41 -13.76 17.52
N ALA A 123 -19.41 -12.96 17.15
CA ALA A 123 -19.37 -11.54 17.49
C ALA A 123 -20.58 -10.75 16.94
N LYS A 124 -21.04 -11.07 15.73
CA LYS A 124 -22.25 -10.46 15.14
C LYS A 124 -23.51 -10.84 15.91
N THR A 125 -23.65 -12.10 16.34
CA THR A 125 -24.81 -12.58 17.11
C THR A 125 -24.88 -11.95 18.50
N ASP A 126 -23.73 -11.76 19.15
CA ASP A 126 -23.66 -11.22 20.52
C ASP A 126 -23.88 -9.70 20.60
N GLY A 127 -24.11 -9.01 19.48
CA GLY A 127 -24.27 -7.55 19.43
C GLY A 127 -23.01 -6.78 19.85
N ARG A 128 -21.87 -7.46 20.02
CA ARG A 128 -20.60 -6.83 20.37
C ARG A 128 -20.07 -6.10 19.14
N ALA A 129 -19.92 -4.79 19.25
CA ALA A 129 -19.16 -4.01 18.29
C ALA A 129 -17.76 -4.63 18.13
N ARG A 130 -17.16 -4.50 16.94
CA ARG A 130 -15.78 -4.95 16.70
C ARG A 130 -14.90 -4.31 17.78
N THR A 131 -14.30 -5.13 18.63
CA THR A 131 -13.29 -4.65 19.57
C THR A 131 -12.08 -4.20 18.75
N GLU A 132 -11.65 -2.96 18.98
CA GLU A 132 -10.44 -2.37 18.40
C GLU A 132 -9.18 -3.19 18.70
#